data_AF-A0A956FQU1-F1
#
_entry.id   AF-A0A956FQU1-F1
#
_cell.length_a   1.000
_cell.length_b   1.000
_cell.length_c   1.000
_cell.angle_alpha   90.00
_cell.angle_beta   90.00
_cell.angle_gamma   90.00
#
_symmetry.space_group_name_H-M   'P 1'
#
loop_
_entity.id
_entity.type
_entity.pdbx_description
1 polymer ?
#
loop_
_entity_poly.entity_id
_entity_poly.type
_entity_poly.pdbx_seq_one_letter_code
_entity_poly.pdbx_strand_id
1 'polypeptide(L)'
;MAAKKRREPGPGDRLTSPVTDTTYELAEVLGEGGFGKAYRAYELGRRGKVVDEVCLKTTPDQASWHRESYFGELLGKSKRAIQTYDSFPLLTGERGAKLLYCLVLELAELGTLEDYLEQRGNKPFTEKRAVREILALLRMLDGLHGASATHRDITPMNVFVCRGGVLKLGDFGIARHDVKGARQTIDAYNPAFVTKGIQDAQHRYWMAADDVYQMGQLLGVLLSGRMGEPLTLADVSALKVSDRLKRVLRRAIGPRAKRFADAYAMIQALEGNEVADAAKLESLENKTVIFTGPLSIPRFDAEVLVLQAGGKVAERVTNDIDVVVQGGRSPLYRGGHTGTKLDAARKLIAKGRPIAIIGEGQFRRLTRAGRR
;
A
#
# COMPACT_ATOMS: atom_id res chain seq x y z
N MET A 1 -46.97 -5.72 24.29
CA MET A 1 -45.54 -5.96 23.98
C MET A 1 -45.03 -4.80 23.15
N ALA A 2 -44.15 -3.96 23.70
CA ALA A 2 -43.58 -2.84 22.95
C ALA A 2 -42.55 -3.38 21.95
N ALA A 3 -42.79 -3.16 20.66
CA ALA A 3 -41.83 -3.46 19.61
C ALA A 3 -40.54 -2.65 19.88
N LYS A 4 -39.43 -3.33 20.20
CA LYS A 4 -38.11 -2.71 20.29
C LYS A 4 -37.82 -2.12 18.90
N LYS A 5 -37.89 -0.80 18.75
CA LYS A 5 -37.28 -0.07 17.64
C LYS A 5 -35.82 -0.54 17.55
N ARG A 6 -35.48 -1.41 16.59
CA ARG A 6 -34.09 -1.85 16.42
C ARG A 6 -33.29 -0.66 15.90
N ARG A 7 -32.57 -0.05 16.84
CA ARG A 7 -31.50 0.95 16.71
C ARG A 7 -30.32 0.38 15.93
N GLU A 8 -29.36 1.23 15.56
CA GLU A 8 -28.04 0.78 15.08
C GLU A 8 -27.46 -0.29 16.01
N PRO A 9 -26.73 -1.29 15.47
CA PRO A 9 -26.14 -2.34 16.28
C PRO A 9 -25.30 -1.76 17.42
N GLY A 10 -25.36 -2.39 18.59
CA GLY A 10 -24.58 -1.98 19.75
C GLY A 10 -24.01 -3.17 20.52
N PRO A 11 -23.21 -2.90 21.58
CA PRO A 11 -22.71 -3.93 22.46
C PRO A 11 -23.81 -4.87 22.95
N GLY A 12 -23.57 -6.17 22.86
CA GLY A 12 -24.50 -7.26 23.19
C GLY A 12 -25.43 -7.69 22.05
N ASP A 13 -25.47 -6.96 20.93
CA ASP A 13 -26.23 -7.40 19.76
C ASP A 13 -25.50 -8.53 19.03
N ARG A 14 -26.28 -9.45 18.46
CA ARG A 14 -25.77 -10.53 17.60
C ARG A 14 -26.12 -10.26 16.15
N LEU A 15 -25.11 -10.24 15.29
CA LEU A 15 -25.24 -10.09 13.85
C LEU A 15 -24.94 -11.43 13.19
N THR A 16 -25.76 -11.87 12.25
CA THR A 16 -25.49 -13.09 11.48
C THR A 16 -25.22 -12.72 10.04
N SER A 17 -24.08 -13.19 9.52
CA SER A 17 -23.74 -13.02 8.12
C SER A 17 -24.71 -13.82 7.26
N PRO A 18 -25.44 -13.19 6.33
CA PRO A 18 -26.28 -13.92 5.38
C PRO A 18 -25.47 -14.66 4.31
N VAL A 19 -24.14 -14.47 4.27
CA VAL A 19 -23.24 -15.09 3.28
C VAL A 19 -22.64 -16.38 3.83
N THR A 20 -22.23 -16.37 5.09
CA THR A 20 -21.49 -17.48 5.73
C THR A 20 -22.31 -18.22 6.79
N ASP A 21 -23.49 -17.71 7.16
CA ASP A 21 -24.30 -18.12 8.32
C ASP A 21 -23.56 -18.01 9.67
N THR A 22 -22.40 -17.34 9.70
CA THR A 22 -21.65 -17.10 10.94
C THR A 22 -22.29 -16.01 11.76
N THR A 23 -22.48 -16.26 13.06
CA THR A 23 -22.98 -15.27 14.03
C THR A 23 -21.83 -14.62 14.78
N TYR A 24 -21.86 -13.30 14.86
CA TYR A 24 -20.93 -12.47 15.62
C TYR A 24 -21.66 -11.77 16.76
N GLU A 25 -21.14 -11.85 17.98
CA GLU A 25 -21.63 -11.08 19.13
C GLU A 25 -20.78 -9.83 19.32
N LEU A 26 -21.41 -8.65 19.24
CA LEU A 26 -20.74 -7.38 19.43
C LEU A 26 -20.41 -7.17 20.91
N ALA A 27 -19.18 -6.77 21.19
CA ALA A 27 -18.72 -6.39 22.52
C ALA A 27 -18.53 -4.87 22.58
N GLU A 28 -17.39 -4.37 23.05
CA GLU A 28 -17.08 -2.95 23.13
C GLU A 28 -16.86 -2.28 21.78
N VAL A 29 -17.12 -0.97 21.73
CA VAL A 29 -16.76 -0.12 20.58
C VAL A 29 -15.26 0.18 20.65
N LEU A 30 -14.55 -0.10 19.56
CA LEU A 30 -13.12 0.19 19.41
C LEU A 30 -12.88 1.59 18.84
N GLY A 31 -13.79 2.07 18.00
CA GLY A 31 -13.72 3.40 17.40
C GLY A 31 -14.95 3.76 16.58
N GLU A 32 -15.19 5.05 16.41
CA GLU A 32 -16.29 5.62 15.64
C GLU A 32 -15.81 6.87 14.90
N GLY A 33 -16.13 6.97 13.60
CA GLY A 33 -15.75 8.12 12.78
C GLY A 33 -16.49 8.17 11.45
N GLY A 34 -16.03 9.02 10.53
CA GLY A 34 -16.68 9.24 9.23
C GLY A 34 -16.78 7.99 8.34
N PHE A 35 -15.96 6.97 8.60
CA PHE A 35 -15.94 5.71 7.85
C PHE A 35 -16.77 4.60 8.50
N GLY A 36 -17.45 4.88 9.61
CA GLY A 36 -18.30 3.93 10.32
C GLY A 36 -17.85 3.69 11.77
N LYS A 37 -18.35 2.59 12.34
CA LYS A 37 -18.11 2.17 13.71
C LYS A 37 -17.46 0.79 13.74
N ALA A 38 -16.41 0.64 14.52
CA ALA A 38 -15.69 -0.61 14.72
C ALA A 38 -15.96 -1.15 16.12
N TYR A 39 -16.24 -2.44 16.20
CA TYR A 39 -16.50 -3.15 17.44
C TYR A 39 -15.49 -4.27 17.61
N ARG A 40 -15.11 -4.54 18.85
CA ARG A 40 -14.62 -5.85 19.20
C ARG A 40 -15.81 -6.79 19.13
N ALA A 41 -15.63 -7.96 18.55
CA ALA A 41 -16.71 -8.93 18.41
C ALA A 41 -16.18 -10.36 18.57
N TYR A 42 -17.07 -11.27 18.92
CA TYR A 42 -16.76 -12.68 19.07
C TYR A 42 -17.48 -13.48 18.00
N GLU A 43 -16.73 -14.25 17.23
CA GLU A 43 -17.30 -15.26 16.33
C GLU A 43 -17.89 -16.39 17.17
N LEU A 44 -19.16 -16.73 16.93
CA LEU A 44 -19.87 -17.76 17.66
C LEU A 44 -20.02 -19.03 16.82
N GLY A 45 -19.54 -20.13 17.38
CA GLY A 45 -19.76 -21.48 16.86
C GLY A 45 -21.07 -22.08 17.34
N ARG A 46 -21.22 -23.39 17.12
CA ARG A 46 -22.40 -24.14 17.57
C ARG A 46 -22.64 -23.98 19.07
N ARG A 47 -23.91 -23.83 19.45
CA ARG A 47 -24.36 -23.61 20.85
C ARG A 47 -23.83 -22.31 21.48
N GLY A 48 -23.38 -21.34 20.67
CA GLY A 48 -22.97 -20.01 21.14
C GLY A 48 -21.61 -19.97 21.83
N LYS A 49 -20.74 -20.97 21.59
CA LYS A 49 -19.35 -20.92 22.08
C LYS A 49 -18.53 -19.95 21.23
N VAL A 50 -17.72 -19.12 21.87
CA VAL A 50 -16.76 -18.26 21.17
C VAL A 50 -15.71 -19.13 20.46
N VAL A 51 -15.54 -18.90 19.17
CA VAL A 51 -14.58 -19.57 18.28
C VAL A 51 -13.35 -18.69 18.08
N ASP A 52 -13.57 -17.41 17.83
CA ASP A 52 -12.50 -16.44 17.61
C ASP A 52 -12.94 -15.04 18.04
N GLU A 53 -11.96 -14.14 18.13
CA GLU A 53 -12.12 -12.74 18.47
C GLU A 53 -11.73 -11.87 17.26
N VAL A 54 -12.62 -10.98 16.85
CA VAL A 54 -12.51 -10.24 15.59
C VAL A 54 -12.86 -8.77 15.77
N CYS A 55 -12.51 -7.96 14.78
CA CYS A 55 -13.00 -6.59 14.64
C CYS A 55 -14.17 -6.60 13.65
N LEU A 56 -15.36 -6.15 14.06
CA LEU A 56 -16.50 -5.97 13.17
C LEU A 56 -16.68 -4.47 12.90
N LYS A 57 -16.41 -4.04 11.67
CA LYS A 57 -16.63 -2.68 11.19
C LYS A 57 -17.97 -2.59 10.49
N THR A 58 -18.77 -1.59 10.85
CA THR A 58 -20.05 -1.28 10.20
C THR A 58 -20.02 0.11 9.58
N THR A 59 -20.50 0.25 8.34
CA THR A 59 -20.54 1.54 7.65
C THR A 59 -21.79 1.68 6.77
N PRO A 60 -22.40 2.87 6.66
CA PRO A 60 -23.44 3.12 5.67
C PRO A 60 -22.87 3.40 4.27
N ASP A 61 -21.57 3.67 4.15
CA ASP A 61 -20.91 3.98 2.88
C ASP A 61 -20.58 2.70 2.10
N GLN A 62 -21.44 2.39 1.13
CA GLN A 62 -21.27 1.25 0.23
C GLN A 62 -19.97 1.32 -0.58
N ALA A 63 -19.55 2.50 -1.03
CA ALA A 63 -18.40 2.65 -1.92
C ALA A 63 -17.08 2.41 -1.17
N SER A 64 -16.97 2.93 0.06
CA SER A 64 -15.82 2.64 0.93
C SER A 64 -15.76 1.15 1.30
N TRP A 65 -16.90 0.57 1.69
CA TRP A 65 -17.00 -0.86 2.02
C TRP A 65 -16.55 -1.77 0.88
N HIS A 66 -17.03 -1.53 -0.35
CA HIS A 66 -16.62 -2.31 -1.54
C HIS A 66 -15.12 -2.24 -1.78
N ARG A 67 -14.52 -1.05 -1.66
CA ARG A 67 -13.07 -0.87 -1.83
C ARG A 67 -12.29 -1.64 -0.78
N GLU A 68 -12.67 -1.49 0.49
CA GLU A 68 -12.01 -2.16 1.60
C GLU A 68 -12.13 -3.69 1.49
N SER A 69 -13.31 -4.21 1.16
CA SER A 69 -13.54 -5.64 0.91
C SER A 69 -12.67 -6.16 -0.24
N TYR A 70 -12.64 -5.44 -1.37
CA TYR A 70 -11.87 -5.84 -2.56
C TYR A 70 -10.36 -5.84 -2.31
N PHE A 71 -9.83 -4.78 -1.71
CA PHE A 71 -8.39 -4.68 -1.43
C PHE A 71 -7.96 -5.60 -0.28
N GLY A 72 -8.85 -5.84 0.69
CA GLY A 72 -8.67 -6.87 1.72
C GLY A 72 -8.49 -8.26 1.10
N GLU A 73 -9.32 -8.65 0.13
CA GLU A 73 -9.17 -9.91 -0.60
C GLU A 73 -7.89 -9.93 -1.45
N LEU A 74 -7.61 -8.85 -2.20
CA LEU A 74 -6.40 -8.74 -3.02
C LEU A 74 -5.12 -8.93 -2.22
N LEU A 75 -5.11 -8.45 -0.97
CA LEU A 75 -3.98 -8.51 -0.06
C LEU A 75 -4.08 -9.63 0.99
N GLY A 76 -5.10 -10.49 0.93
CA GLY A 76 -5.39 -11.55 1.91
C GLY A 76 -4.32 -12.64 2.03
N LYS A 77 -3.29 -12.64 1.18
CA LYS A 77 -2.11 -13.50 1.34
C LYS A 77 -0.96 -12.83 2.11
N SER A 78 -1.05 -11.52 2.30
CA SER A 78 -0.02 -10.73 2.97
C SER A 78 -0.22 -10.78 4.48
N LYS A 79 0.79 -11.28 5.20
CA LYS A 79 0.84 -11.23 6.67
C LYS A 79 0.98 -9.82 7.24
N ARG A 80 1.08 -8.80 6.38
CA ARG A 80 1.30 -7.39 6.72
C ARG A 80 0.11 -6.49 6.36
N ALA A 81 -0.97 -7.07 5.86
CA ALA A 81 -2.28 -6.42 5.78
C ALA A 81 -3.17 -6.98 6.91
N ILE A 82 -4.06 -6.16 7.46
CA ILE A 82 -5.18 -6.63 8.28
C ILE A 82 -6.03 -7.57 7.42
N GLN A 83 -6.27 -8.79 7.92
CA GLN A 83 -7.02 -9.79 7.17
C GLN A 83 -8.52 -9.48 7.19
N THR A 84 -9.19 -9.75 6.08
CA THR A 84 -10.66 -9.73 5.99
C THR A 84 -11.16 -11.16 6.04
N TYR A 85 -12.05 -11.45 6.99
CA TYR A 85 -12.61 -12.78 7.22
C TYR A 85 -14.02 -12.92 6.63
N ASP A 86 -14.82 -11.86 6.67
CA ASP A 86 -16.17 -11.84 6.09
C ASP A 86 -16.57 -10.40 5.68
N SER A 87 -17.54 -10.30 4.77
CA SER A 87 -18.04 -9.05 4.22
C SER A 87 -19.48 -9.22 3.78
N PHE A 88 -20.42 -8.51 4.41
CA PHE A 88 -21.84 -8.70 4.14
C PHE A 88 -22.69 -7.45 4.42
N PRO A 89 -23.79 -7.24 3.67
CA PRO A 89 -24.79 -6.24 4.01
C PRO A 89 -25.72 -6.76 5.11
N LEU A 90 -26.17 -5.85 5.98
CA LEU A 90 -27.14 -6.08 7.02
C LEU A 90 -28.30 -5.09 6.86
N LEU A 91 -29.53 -5.61 6.88
CA LEU A 91 -30.72 -4.79 6.85
C LEU A 91 -31.07 -4.33 8.27
N THR A 92 -31.07 -3.02 8.51
CA THR A 92 -31.41 -2.45 9.82
C THR A 92 -32.76 -1.71 9.77
N GLY A 93 -33.65 -2.00 10.73
CA GLY A 93 -34.96 -1.35 10.88
C GLY A 93 -36.12 -2.04 10.13
N GLU A 94 -37.35 -1.94 10.66
CA GLU A 94 -38.53 -2.67 10.17
C GLU A 94 -39.39 -1.90 9.13
N ARG A 95 -39.31 -0.56 9.06
CA ARG A 95 -40.22 0.29 8.25
C ARG A 95 -39.53 1.46 7.54
N GLY A 96 -38.27 1.26 7.15
CA GLY A 96 -37.40 2.27 6.55
C GLY A 96 -35.98 1.73 6.49
N ALA A 97 -35.87 0.51 5.96
CA ALA A 97 -34.71 -0.33 6.14
C ALA A 97 -33.46 0.33 5.56
N LYS A 98 -32.47 0.61 6.41
CA LYS A 98 -31.17 1.12 5.98
C LYS A 98 -30.20 -0.05 5.87
N LEU A 99 -29.55 -0.14 4.73
CA LEU A 99 -28.43 -1.07 4.52
C LEU A 99 -27.24 -0.56 5.32
N LEU A 100 -26.74 -1.43 6.19
CA LEU A 100 -25.48 -1.25 6.88
C LEU A 100 -24.52 -2.30 6.34
N TYR A 101 -23.33 -1.89 5.92
CA TYR A 101 -22.34 -2.80 5.37
C TYR A 101 -21.36 -3.20 6.46
N CYS A 102 -21.18 -4.51 6.64
CA CYS A 102 -20.34 -5.10 7.66
C CYS A 102 -19.06 -5.68 7.04
N LEU A 103 -17.93 -5.45 7.70
CA LEU A 103 -16.64 -6.09 7.43
C LEU A 103 -16.15 -6.74 8.71
N VAL A 104 -15.85 -8.04 8.64
CA VAL A 104 -15.21 -8.78 9.72
C VAL A 104 -13.73 -8.87 9.40
N LEU A 105 -12.93 -8.32 10.30
CA LEU A 105 -11.51 -8.10 10.13
C LEU A 105 -10.74 -8.78 11.26
N GLU A 106 -9.46 -9.05 11.02
CA GLU A 106 -8.49 -9.37 12.06
C GLU A 106 -8.49 -8.28 13.14
N LEU A 107 -8.58 -8.70 14.39
CA LEU A 107 -8.44 -7.79 15.52
C LEU A 107 -6.95 -7.49 15.78
N ALA A 108 -6.61 -6.21 15.85
CA ALA A 108 -5.31 -5.76 16.31
C ALA A 108 -5.32 -5.54 17.83
N GLU A 109 -4.75 -6.48 18.58
CA GLU A 109 -4.92 -6.52 20.04
C GLU A 109 -4.25 -5.35 20.78
N LEU A 110 -3.32 -4.66 20.13
CA LEU A 110 -2.61 -3.51 20.69
C LEU A 110 -3.04 -2.18 20.05
N GLY A 111 -4.18 -2.17 19.36
CA GLY A 111 -4.77 -0.97 18.76
C GLY A 111 -4.02 -0.44 17.54
N THR A 112 -4.19 0.85 17.28
CA THR A 112 -3.44 1.54 16.22
C THR A 112 -1.99 1.79 16.66
N LEU A 113 -1.12 2.14 15.71
CA LEU A 113 0.25 2.50 16.00
C LEU A 113 0.31 3.78 16.83
N GLU A 114 -0.64 4.69 16.64
CA GLU A 114 -0.81 5.89 17.47
C GLU A 114 -1.05 5.50 18.93
N ASP A 115 -2.10 4.72 19.20
CA ASP A 115 -2.43 4.26 20.56
C ASP A 115 -1.22 3.54 21.21
N TYR A 116 -0.57 2.67 20.43
CA TYR A 116 0.56 1.89 20.90
C TYR A 116 1.79 2.74 21.26
N LEU A 117 2.06 3.81 20.49
CA LEU A 117 3.16 4.73 20.80
C LEU A 117 2.84 5.61 22.00
N GLU A 118 1.61 6.12 22.08
CA GLU A 118 1.14 6.94 23.21
C GLU A 118 1.22 6.17 24.53
N GLN A 119 0.70 4.94 24.56
CA GLN A 119 0.77 4.06 25.74
C GLN A 119 2.21 3.75 26.17
N ARG A 120 3.16 3.78 25.23
CA ARG A 120 4.60 3.59 25.51
C ARG A 120 5.32 4.89 25.86
N GLY A 121 4.60 6.00 26.04
CA GLY A 121 5.16 7.32 26.33
C GLY A 121 5.96 7.86 25.16
N ASN A 122 5.51 7.62 23.93
CA ASN A 122 6.16 8.08 22.69
C ASN A 122 7.61 7.62 22.54
N LYS A 123 7.94 6.44 23.10
CA LYS A 123 9.30 5.88 23.00
C LYS A 123 9.57 5.39 21.57
N PRO A 124 10.60 5.93 20.90
CA PRO A 124 10.94 5.53 19.53
C PRO A 124 11.35 4.06 19.46
N PHE A 125 11.20 3.50 18.27
CA PHE A 125 11.72 2.18 17.95
C PHE A 125 13.21 2.29 17.69
N THR A 126 13.94 1.20 17.93
CA THR A 126 15.32 1.11 17.46
C THR A 126 15.34 1.16 15.92
N GLU A 127 16.42 1.71 15.35
CA GLU A 127 16.61 1.77 13.90
C GLU A 127 16.37 0.41 13.24
N LYS A 128 16.97 -0.66 13.80
CA LYS A 128 16.80 -2.03 13.31
C LYS A 128 15.34 -2.49 13.31
N ARG A 129 14.58 -2.18 14.36
CA ARG A 129 13.16 -2.56 14.45
C ARG A 129 12.34 -1.75 13.44
N ALA A 130 12.51 -0.43 13.40
CA ALA A 130 11.77 0.44 12.49
C ALA A 130 11.98 0.06 11.02
N VAL A 131 13.22 -0.14 10.59
CA VAL A 131 13.54 -0.57 9.22
C VAL A 131 12.93 -1.94 8.91
N ARG A 132 12.99 -2.90 9.85
CA ARG A 132 12.39 -4.22 9.65
C ARG A 132 10.88 -4.15 9.45
N GLU A 133 10.16 -3.40 10.28
CA GLU A 133 8.69 -3.28 10.13
C GLU A 133 8.33 -2.53 8.83
N ILE A 134 9.04 -1.46 8.50
CA ILE A 134 8.80 -0.69 7.27
C ILE A 134 9.10 -1.52 6.01
N LEU A 135 10.18 -2.30 5.99
CA LEU A 135 10.46 -3.23 4.88
C LEU A 135 9.33 -4.24 4.70
N ALA A 136 8.76 -4.75 5.79
CA ALA A 136 7.64 -5.68 5.74
C ALA A 136 6.38 -5.02 5.15
N LEU A 137 6.03 -3.81 5.58
CA LEU A 137 4.91 -3.05 5.04
C LEU A 137 5.13 -2.69 3.57
N LEU A 138 6.34 -2.24 3.21
CA LEU A 138 6.70 -1.91 1.83
C LEU A 138 6.59 -3.11 0.89
N ARG A 139 6.93 -4.34 1.33
CA ARG A 139 6.80 -5.54 0.50
C ARG A 139 5.36 -5.86 0.15
N MET A 140 4.44 -5.63 1.09
CA MET A 140 3.01 -5.72 0.81
C MET A 140 2.59 -4.61 -0.16
N LEU A 141 3.04 -3.37 0.09
CA LEU A 141 2.74 -2.22 -0.74
C LEU A 141 3.30 -2.34 -2.18
N ASP A 142 4.44 -3.01 -2.38
CA ASP A 142 4.98 -3.34 -3.71
C ASP A 142 4.03 -4.27 -4.49
N GLY A 143 3.37 -5.20 -3.79
CA GLY A 143 2.30 -6.01 -4.38
C GLY A 143 1.15 -5.13 -4.89
N LEU A 144 0.72 -4.16 -4.08
CA LEU A 144 -0.34 -3.21 -4.41
C LEU A 144 0.05 -2.29 -5.59
N HIS A 145 1.22 -1.65 -5.52
CA HIS A 145 1.75 -0.81 -6.60
C HIS A 145 1.95 -1.59 -7.89
N GLY A 146 2.42 -2.83 -7.79
CA GLY A 146 2.53 -3.74 -8.92
C GLY A 146 1.18 -3.96 -9.60
N ALA A 147 0.09 -4.05 -8.84
CA ALA A 147 -1.28 -4.14 -9.36
C ALA A 147 -1.84 -2.79 -9.87
N SER A 148 -0.97 -1.79 -10.06
CA SER A 148 -1.34 -0.42 -10.40
C SER A 148 -2.38 0.13 -9.44
N ALA A 149 -2.24 -0.17 -8.15
CA ALA A 149 -3.08 0.37 -7.09
C ALA A 149 -2.25 1.13 -6.06
N THR A 150 -2.89 2.09 -5.41
CA THR A 150 -2.30 2.92 -4.34
C THR A 150 -3.21 2.89 -3.11
N HIS A 151 -2.60 2.93 -1.93
CA HIS A 151 -3.28 2.90 -0.64
C HIS A 151 -3.91 4.26 -0.32
N ARG A 152 -3.16 5.35 -0.55
CA ARG A 152 -3.56 6.75 -0.38
C ARG A 152 -3.75 7.25 1.04
N ASP A 153 -3.93 6.37 2.03
CA ASP A 153 -4.10 6.77 3.44
C ASP A 153 -3.15 6.07 4.42
N ILE A 154 -1.85 6.04 4.13
CA ILE A 154 -0.88 5.42 5.04
C ILE A 154 -0.56 6.42 6.17
N THR A 155 -1.10 6.15 7.36
CA THR A 155 -0.91 6.99 8.57
C THR A 155 -0.78 6.10 9.81
N PRO A 156 -0.30 6.62 10.95
CA PRO A 156 -0.26 5.85 12.19
C PRO A 156 -1.63 5.35 12.68
N MET A 157 -2.72 6.03 12.34
CA MET A 157 -4.09 5.59 12.66
C MET A 157 -4.53 4.37 11.84
N ASN A 158 -3.98 4.21 10.63
CA ASN A 158 -4.29 3.10 9.71
C ASN A 158 -3.22 1.99 9.73
N VAL A 159 -2.21 2.12 10.60
CA VAL A 159 -1.25 1.06 10.89
C VAL A 159 -1.61 0.47 12.23
N PHE A 160 -1.83 -0.82 12.26
CA PHE A 160 -2.29 -1.55 13.43
C PHE A 160 -1.16 -2.37 14.05
N VAL A 161 -1.22 -2.53 15.36
CA VAL A 161 -0.25 -3.30 16.13
C VAL A 161 -0.90 -4.59 16.62
N CYS A 162 -0.54 -5.70 15.99
CA CYS A 162 -1.02 -7.02 16.36
C CYS A 162 -0.12 -7.68 17.41
N ARG A 163 -0.53 -8.87 17.87
CA ARG A 163 0.24 -9.73 18.78
C ARG A 163 1.73 -9.77 18.45
N GLY A 164 2.55 -9.64 19.49
CA GLY A 164 4.01 -9.60 19.37
C GLY A 164 4.56 -8.24 18.89
N GLY A 165 3.72 -7.21 18.80
CA GLY A 165 4.14 -5.87 18.38
C GLY A 165 4.46 -5.77 16.89
N VAL A 166 3.79 -6.61 16.08
CA VAL A 166 3.92 -6.72 14.62
C VAL A 166 3.05 -5.66 13.98
N LEU A 167 3.64 -4.84 13.10
CA LEU A 167 2.87 -3.83 12.36
C LEU A 167 2.19 -4.44 11.13
N LYS A 168 0.91 -4.08 10.95
CA LYS A 168 0.11 -4.39 9.76
C LYS A 168 -0.59 -3.12 9.27
N LEU A 169 -0.74 -3.00 7.96
CA LEU A 169 -1.53 -1.91 7.36
C LEU A 169 -2.99 -2.34 7.26
N GLY A 170 -3.91 -1.44 7.57
CA GLY A 170 -5.33 -1.61 7.31
C GLY A 170 -5.95 -0.36 6.69
N ASP A 171 -7.27 -0.34 6.65
CA ASP A 171 -8.10 0.70 6.05
C ASP A 171 -7.78 1.02 4.57
N PHE A 172 -8.31 0.16 3.70
CA PHE A 172 -8.24 0.34 2.25
C PHE A 172 -9.47 1.07 1.69
N GLY A 173 -10.25 1.76 2.53
CA GLY A 173 -11.52 2.40 2.17
C GLY A 173 -11.40 3.48 1.09
N ILE A 174 -10.19 4.00 0.87
CA ILE A 174 -9.89 4.97 -0.21
C ILE A 174 -8.85 4.49 -1.22
N ALA A 175 -8.39 3.23 -1.12
CA ALA A 175 -7.43 2.67 -2.05
C ALA A 175 -8.03 2.61 -3.47
N ARG A 176 -7.23 2.82 -4.52
CA ARG A 176 -7.71 2.81 -5.91
C ARG A 176 -6.69 2.27 -6.89
N HIS A 177 -7.21 1.70 -7.97
CA HIS A 177 -6.45 1.42 -9.18
C HIS A 177 -6.23 2.69 -10.00
N ASP A 178 -5.00 2.86 -10.48
CA ASP A 178 -4.65 3.84 -11.50
C ASP A 178 -4.94 3.24 -12.88
N VAL A 179 -6.09 3.59 -13.44
CA VAL A 179 -6.51 3.11 -14.77
C VAL A 179 -5.76 3.89 -15.86
N LYS A 180 -5.12 3.18 -16.80
CA LYS A 180 -4.44 3.81 -17.96
C LYS A 180 -5.43 4.70 -18.72
N GLY A 181 -5.08 5.98 -18.91
CA GLY A 181 -5.89 6.97 -19.63
C GLY A 181 -6.86 7.77 -18.77
N ALA A 182 -7.13 7.35 -17.54
CA ALA A 182 -7.99 8.06 -16.59
C ALA A 182 -7.30 8.11 -15.22
N ARG A 183 -6.28 8.97 -15.09
CA ARG A 183 -5.75 9.30 -13.76
C ARG A 183 -6.89 9.95 -12.98
N GLN A 184 -7.32 9.30 -11.90
CA GLN A 184 -8.41 9.82 -11.11
C GLN A 184 -7.95 11.02 -10.30
N THR A 185 -8.76 12.08 -10.31
CA THR A 185 -8.55 13.23 -9.45
C THR A 185 -8.57 12.80 -7.99
N ILE A 186 -7.68 13.39 -7.20
CA ILE A 186 -7.68 13.18 -5.75
C ILE A 186 -8.97 13.78 -5.19
N ASP A 187 -9.81 12.93 -4.61
CA ASP A 187 -11.13 13.27 -4.04
C ASP A 187 -11.24 12.96 -2.54
N ALA A 188 -10.29 12.19 -1.98
CA ALA A 188 -10.15 11.94 -0.56
C ALA A 188 -8.68 11.74 -0.18
N TYR A 189 -8.26 12.28 0.97
CA TYR A 189 -6.95 12.08 1.58
C TYR A 189 -6.94 12.62 3.01
N ASN A 190 -5.99 12.16 3.83
CA ASN A 190 -5.70 12.77 5.13
C ASN A 190 -4.81 14.02 4.95
N PRO A 191 -5.29 15.24 5.29
CA PRO A 191 -4.52 16.48 5.13
C PRO A 191 -3.20 16.49 5.90
N ALA A 192 -3.12 15.82 7.05
CA ALA A 192 -1.91 15.81 7.88
C ALA A 192 -0.79 14.92 7.33
N PHE A 193 -1.08 13.99 6.41
CA PHE A 193 -0.08 13.02 5.91
C PHE A 193 0.11 13.09 4.40
N VAL A 194 -0.28 14.20 3.80
CA VAL A 194 -0.16 14.43 2.37
C VAL A 194 0.85 15.54 2.07
N THR A 195 1.35 15.59 0.84
CA THR A 195 2.33 16.60 0.42
C THR A 195 1.66 17.95 0.17
N LYS A 196 2.38 19.07 0.40
CA LYS A 196 1.88 20.44 0.07
C LYS A 196 1.37 20.56 -1.36
N GLY A 197 2.08 19.97 -2.34
CA GLY A 197 1.63 20.02 -3.74
C GLY A 197 0.25 19.37 -3.97
N ILE A 198 -0.14 18.37 -3.18
CA ILE A 198 -1.51 17.81 -3.24
C ILE A 198 -2.48 18.71 -2.46
N GLN A 199 -2.10 19.19 -1.26
CA GLN A 199 -2.93 20.11 -0.46
C GLN A 199 -3.30 21.38 -1.25
N ASP A 200 -2.33 21.95 -1.96
CA ASP A 200 -2.46 23.17 -2.76
C ASP A 200 -3.01 22.91 -4.17
N ALA A 201 -3.50 21.68 -4.44
CA ALA A 201 -4.04 21.23 -5.73
C ALA A 201 -3.09 21.36 -6.94
N GLN A 202 -1.79 21.58 -6.73
CA GLN A 202 -0.76 21.55 -7.78
C GLN A 202 -0.61 20.15 -8.39
N HIS A 203 -0.85 19.12 -7.58
CA HIS A 203 -0.84 17.73 -7.97
C HIS A 203 -2.27 17.18 -7.93
N ARG A 204 -2.89 17.07 -9.11
CA ARG A 204 -4.28 16.60 -9.24
C ARG A 204 -4.46 15.09 -9.13
N TYR A 205 -3.37 14.32 -9.19
CA TYR A 205 -3.38 12.86 -9.26
C TYR A 205 -2.47 12.26 -8.21
N TRP A 206 -2.92 11.17 -7.58
CA TRP A 206 -2.10 10.35 -6.70
C TRP A 206 -1.14 9.47 -7.50
N MET A 207 0.05 9.19 -6.97
CA MET A 207 1.02 8.25 -7.55
C MET A 207 1.58 7.33 -6.45
N ALA A 208 2.14 6.18 -6.84
CA ALA A 208 2.89 5.30 -5.94
C ALA A 208 3.98 6.03 -5.12
N ALA A 209 4.58 7.09 -5.69
CA ALA A 209 5.56 7.94 -5.00
C ALA A 209 4.97 8.77 -3.84
N ASP A 210 3.64 8.91 -3.74
CA ASP A 210 2.98 9.58 -2.62
C ASP A 210 2.68 8.60 -1.48
N ASP A 211 2.37 7.33 -1.77
CA ASP A 211 2.37 6.28 -0.74
C ASP A 211 3.78 6.08 -0.16
N VAL A 212 4.82 6.19 -1.00
CA VAL A 212 6.23 6.21 -0.53
C VAL A 212 6.51 7.38 0.40
N TYR A 213 5.97 8.57 0.11
CA TYR A 213 6.09 9.72 1.00
C TYR A 213 5.48 9.42 2.36
N GLN A 214 4.26 8.89 2.38
CA GLN A 214 3.57 8.49 3.60
C GLN A 214 4.34 7.41 4.38
N MET A 215 4.91 6.43 3.69
CA MET A 215 5.77 5.42 4.33
C MET A 215 7.06 6.01 4.90
N GLY A 216 7.62 7.05 4.26
CA GLY A 216 8.73 7.83 4.78
C GLY A 216 8.35 8.59 6.06
N GLN A 217 7.16 9.19 6.09
CA GLN A 217 6.61 9.84 7.28
C GLN A 217 6.40 8.84 8.42
N LEU A 218 5.83 7.67 8.13
CA LEU A 218 5.64 6.58 9.09
C LEU A 218 6.96 6.09 9.67
N LEU A 219 7.99 5.88 8.83
CA LEU A 219 9.33 5.53 9.32
C LEU A 219 9.91 6.63 10.23
N GLY A 220 9.68 7.90 9.88
CA GLY A 220 10.04 9.05 10.70
C GLY A 220 9.40 9.05 12.10
N VAL A 221 8.09 8.78 12.15
CA VAL A 221 7.32 8.60 13.38
C VAL A 221 7.92 7.49 14.23
N LEU A 222 8.19 6.31 13.65
CA LEU A 222 8.77 5.18 14.38
C LEU A 222 10.14 5.51 15.00
N LEU A 223 10.95 6.33 14.32
CA LEU A 223 12.31 6.66 14.77
C LEU A 223 12.38 7.83 15.75
N SER A 224 11.36 8.68 15.79
CA SER A 224 11.31 9.87 16.64
C SER A 224 10.35 9.72 17.81
N GLY A 225 9.33 8.87 17.69
CA GLY A 225 8.19 8.82 18.58
C GLY A 225 7.29 10.05 18.49
N ARG A 226 7.56 10.97 17.56
CA ARG A 226 6.77 12.20 17.41
C ARG A 226 5.56 11.93 16.54
N MET A 227 4.40 12.01 17.18
CA MET A 227 3.09 12.02 16.53
C MET A 227 2.64 13.48 16.32
N GLY A 228 1.90 13.76 15.25
CA GLY A 228 1.41 15.09 14.91
C GLY A 228 1.92 15.59 13.56
N GLU A 229 2.68 16.68 13.57
CA GLU A 229 3.15 17.36 12.35
C GLU A 229 4.03 16.46 11.45
N PRO A 230 3.92 16.58 10.11
CA PRO A 230 4.80 15.91 9.18
C PRO A 230 6.28 16.15 9.49
N LEU A 231 7.08 15.10 9.40
CA LEU A 231 8.52 15.19 9.52
C LEU A 231 9.08 16.11 8.41
N THR A 232 9.93 17.05 8.80
CA THR A 232 10.66 17.92 7.88
C THR A 232 12.06 17.38 7.59
N LEU A 233 12.74 17.95 6.58
CA LEU A 233 14.16 17.61 6.30
C LEU A 233 15.10 18.02 7.45
N ALA A 234 14.73 19.04 8.22
CA ALA A 234 15.46 19.45 9.41
C ALA A 234 15.32 18.38 10.52
N ASP A 235 14.10 17.89 10.74
CA ASP A 235 13.85 16.83 11.72
C ASP A 235 14.61 15.54 11.37
N VAL A 236 14.64 15.14 10.08
CA VAL A 236 15.45 13.99 9.62
C VAL A 236 16.93 14.18 9.98
N SER A 237 17.44 15.39 9.88
CA SER A 237 18.85 15.68 10.19
C SER A 237 19.15 15.51 11.69
N ALA A 238 18.19 15.84 12.54
CA ALA A 238 18.28 15.71 14.00
C ALA A 238 18.10 14.27 14.53
N LEU A 239 17.58 13.34 13.72
CA LEU A 239 17.41 11.94 14.12
C LEU A 239 18.74 11.29 14.51
N LYS A 240 18.74 10.49 15.58
CA LYS A 240 19.90 9.71 16.06
C LYS A 240 19.94 8.33 15.39
N VAL A 241 20.10 8.33 14.07
CA VAL A 241 20.14 7.12 13.21
C VAL A 241 21.28 7.22 12.21
N SER A 242 21.58 6.12 11.51
CA SER A 242 22.65 6.06 10.51
C SER A 242 22.48 7.09 9.38
N ASP A 243 23.58 7.62 8.86
CA ASP A 243 23.55 8.55 7.72
C ASP A 243 22.90 7.96 6.48
N ARG A 244 23.05 6.65 6.31
CA ARG A 244 22.38 5.91 5.25
C ARG A 244 20.86 6.02 5.38
N LEU A 245 20.31 5.78 6.56
CA LEU A 245 18.87 5.89 6.79
C LEU A 245 18.38 7.32 6.64
N LYS A 246 19.16 8.32 7.09
CA LYS A 246 18.86 9.74 6.85
C LYS A 246 18.76 10.05 5.35
N ARG A 247 19.66 9.52 4.51
CA ARG A 247 19.59 9.70 3.05
C ARG A 247 18.32 9.10 2.46
N VAL A 248 17.93 7.89 2.89
CA VAL A 248 16.69 7.25 2.44
C VAL A 248 15.48 8.08 2.83
N LEU A 249 15.39 8.50 4.09
CA LEU A 249 14.29 9.34 4.58
C LEU A 249 14.19 10.66 3.82
N ARG A 250 15.30 11.40 3.66
CA ARG A 250 15.33 12.65 2.89
C ARG A 250 14.82 12.47 1.46
N ARG A 251 15.15 11.35 0.82
CA ARG A 251 14.63 11.03 -0.53
C ARG A 251 13.15 10.69 -0.50
N ALA A 252 12.67 9.92 0.48
CA ALA A 252 11.26 9.53 0.60
C ALA A 252 10.34 10.73 0.86
N ILE A 253 10.72 11.63 1.79
CA ILE A 253 9.89 12.79 2.17
C ILE A 253 10.16 14.06 1.34
N GLY A 254 11.14 13.99 0.41
CA GLY A 254 11.58 15.13 -0.39
C GLY A 254 10.63 15.54 -1.53
N PRO A 255 11.10 16.38 -2.46
CA PRO A 255 10.32 16.79 -3.63
C PRO A 255 9.89 15.59 -4.48
N ARG A 256 8.63 15.58 -4.94
CA ARG A 256 8.00 14.46 -5.68
C ARG A 256 8.83 13.96 -6.86
N ALA A 257 9.46 14.86 -7.61
CA ALA A 257 10.32 14.53 -8.76
C ALA A 257 11.59 13.73 -8.41
N LYS A 258 12.03 13.75 -7.14
CA LYS A 258 13.25 13.08 -6.67
C LYS A 258 12.97 11.87 -5.76
N ARG A 259 11.71 11.64 -5.38
CA ARG A 259 11.31 10.51 -4.51
C ARG A 259 11.56 9.17 -5.18
N PHE A 260 11.51 8.10 -4.37
CA PHE A 260 11.41 6.76 -4.94
C PHE A 260 10.11 6.65 -5.73
N ALA A 261 10.18 6.04 -6.91
CA ALA A 261 9.04 5.93 -7.82
C ALA A 261 7.92 5.07 -7.21
N ASP A 262 8.29 4.05 -6.43
CA ASP A 262 7.40 3.08 -5.81
C ASP A 262 8.03 2.42 -4.57
N ALA A 263 7.28 1.50 -3.95
CA ALA A 263 7.71 0.75 -2.78
C ALA A 263 8.96 -0.12 -3.06
N TYR A 264 9.07 -0.70 -4.26
CA TYR A 264 10.24 -1.51 -4.63
C TYR A 264 11.53 -0.70 -4.57
N ALA A 265 11.54 0.50 -5.17
CA ALA A 265 12.70 1.37 -5.15
C ALA A 265 13.11 1.76 -3.72
N MET A 266 12.14 1.99 -2.82
CA MET A 266 12.42 2.27 -1.41
C MET A 266 12.96 1.03 -0.66
N ILE A 267 12.43 -0.17 -0.93
CA ILE A 267 12.93 -1.44 -0.36
C ILE A 267 14.42 -1.60 -0.68
N GLN A 268 14.81 -1.45 -1.94
CA GLN A 268 16.20 -1.64 -2.33
C GLN A 268 17.13 -0.63 -1.62
N ALA A 269 16.69 0.61 -1.49
CA ALA A 269 17.46 1.63 -0.76
C ALA A 269 17.61 1.31 0.73
N LEU A 270 16.57 0.75 1.37
CA LEU A 270 16.60 0.28 2.77
C LEU A 270 17.39 -1.02 2.97
N GLU A 271 17.48 -1.88 1.95
CA GLU A 271 18.31 -3.10 1.97
C GLU A 271 19.79 -2.80 1.68
N GLY A 272 20.07 -1.70 0.98
CA GLY A 272 21.43 -1.21 0.72
C GLY A 272 21.93 -1.65 -0.64
N ASN A 273 21.02 -2.16 -1.45
CA ASN A 273 21.27 -2.52 -2.82
C ASN A 273 21.31 -1.22 -3.62
N GLU A 274 22.41 -0.99 -4.33
CA GLU A 274 22.45 0.04 -5.36
C GLU A 274 21.55 -0.40 -6.51
N VAL A 275 20.31 0.11 -6.53
CA VAL A 275 19.56 0.16 -7.79
C VAL A 275 20.24 1.20 -8.65
N ALA A 276 20.64 0.84 -9.87
CA ALA A 276 21.03 1.85 -10.85
C ALA A 276 19.90 2.88 -10.90
N ASP A 277 20.22 4.14 -10.56
CA ASP A 277 19.21 5.18 -10.43
C ASP A 277 18.55 5.34 -11.79
N ALA A 278 17.32 4.85 -11.93
CA ALA A 278 16.56 4.96 -13.17
C ALA A 278 16.56 6.41 -13.64
N ALA A 279 16.55 7.39 -12.73
CA ALA A 279 16.60 8.81 -13.05
C ALA A 279 17.91 9.27 -13.74
N LYS A 280 19.02 8.54 -13.56
CA LYS A 280 20.34 8.80 -14.18
C LYS A 280 20.56 8.03 -15.49
N LEU A 281 19.63 7.18 -15.91
CA LEU A 281 19.71 6.53 -17.22
C LEU A 281 19.41 7.57 -18.30
N GLU A 282 20.45 7.98 -19.03
CA GLU A 282 20.38 9.05 -20.05
C GLU A 282 20.22 8.51 -21.47
N SER A 283 20.69 7.29 -21.77
CA SER A 283 20.51 6.61 -23.06
C SER A 283 20.33 5.09 -22.90
N LEU A 284 19.91 4.42 -23.98
CA LEU A 284 19.87 2.96 -24.10
C LEU A 284 21.05 2.41 -24.92
N GLU A 285 21.98 3.26 -25.33
CA GLU A 285 23.10 2.88 -26.17
C GLU A 285 24.01 1.90 -25.41
N ASN A 286 24.38 0.80 -26.07
CA ASN A 286 25.15 -0.30 -25.49
C ASN A 286 24.52 -0.96 -24.25
N LYS A 287 23.21 -0.76 -24.01
CA LYS A 287 22.48 -1.40 -22.92
C LYS A 287 21.69 -2.61 -23.40
N THR A 288 21.69 -3.66 -22.61
CA THR A 288 20.82 -4.82 -22.81
C THR A 288 19.49 -4.60 -22.10
N VAL A 289 18.45 -4.43 -22.91
CA VAL A 289 17.08 -4.13 -22.46
C VAL A 289 16.25 -5.40 -22.51
N ILE A 290 15.65 -5.75 -21.39
CA ILE A 290 14.55 -6.72 -21.35
C ILE A 290 13.26 -5.97 -21.06
N PHE A 291 12.13 -6.53 -21.49
CA PHE A 291 10.86 -5.98 -21.03
C PHE A 291 9.92 -7.02 -20.45
N THR A 292 8.99 -6.50 -19.67
CA THR A 292 8.05 -7.28 -18.87
C THR A 292 6.69 -6.59 -18.84
N GLY A 293 5.62 -7.39 -18.84
CA GLY A 293 4.23 -6.91 -18.86
C GLY A 293 3.76 -6.37 -20.23
N PRO A 294 2.43 -6.20 -20.43
CA PRO A 294 1.87 -5.59 -21.63
C PRO A 294 2.31 -4.13 -21.82
N LEU A 295 2.84 -3.83 -23.01
CA LEU A 295 3.22 -2.50 -23.43
C LEU A 295 2.06 -1.79 -24.14
N SER A 296 2.09 -0.46 -24.16
CA SER A 296 1.16 0.39 -24.92
C SER A 296 1.41 0.39 -26.43
N ILE A 297 2.53 -0.17 -26.86
CA ILE A 297 2.86 -0.41 -28.27
C ILE A 297 3.13 -1.91 -28.48
N PRO A 298 2.94 -2.44 -29.70
CA PRO A 298 3.33 -3.80 -30.03
C PRO A 298 4.76 -4.11 -29.60
N ARG A 299 4.98 -5.36 -29.20
CA ARG A 299 6.26 -5.83 -28.68
C ARG A 299 7.40 -5.58 -29.66
N PHE A 300 7.16 -5.92 -30.91
CA PHE A 300 8.06 -5.73 -32.03
C PHE A 300 8.49 -4.26 -32.19
N ASP A 301 7.55 -3.32 -32.17
CA ASP A 301 7.85 -1.89 -32.33
C ASP A 301 8.73 -1.36 -31.18
N ALA A 302 8.46 -1.82 -29.95
CA ALA A 302 9.29 -1.50 -28.80
C ALA A 302 10.73 -2.03 -28.97
N GLU A 303 10.92 -3.22 -29.51
CA GLU A 303 12.23 -3.81 -29.75
C GLU A 303 12.99 -3.05 -30.84
N VAL A 304 12.32 -2.66 -31.93
CA VAL A 304 12.89 -1.78 -32.98
C VAL A 304 13.37 -0.46 -32.38
N LEU A 305 12.60 0.16 -31.46
CA LEU A 305 13.01 1.40 -30.80
C LEU A 305 14.26 1.25 -29.92
N VAL A 306 14.47 0.08 -29.29
CA VAL A 306 15.71 -0.20 -28.54
C VAL A 306 16.90 -0.28 -29.50
N LEU A 307 16.74 -1.01 -30.61
CA LEU A 307 17.80 -1.17 -31.60
C LEU A 307 18.17 0.16 -32.24
N GLN A 308 17.18 1.00 -32.57
CA GLN A 308 17.39 2.35 -33.09
C GLN A 308 18.12 3.27 -32.09
N ALA A 309 17.95 3.04 -30.79
CA ALA A 309 18.65 3.77 -29.74
C ALA A 309 20.06 3.20 -29.42
N GLY A 310 20.57 2.27 -30.24
CA GLY A 310 21.88 1.64 -30.06
C GLY A 310 21.93 0.57 -28.95
N GLY A 311 20.78 0.12 -28.45
CA GLY A 311 20.67 -0.92 -27.43
C GLY A 311 20.53 -2.32 -28.01
N LYS A 312 20.50 -3.32 -27.14
CA LYS A 312 20.23 -4.73 -27.45
C LYS A 312 18.97 -5.19 -26.73
N VAL A 313 18.21 -6.11 -27.33
CA VAL A 313 17.03 -6.70 -26.69
C VAL A 313 17.37 -8.10 -26.17
N ALA A 314 17.05 -8.36 -24.90
CA ALA A 314 17.14 -9.69 -24.31
C ALA A 314 15.77 -10.37 -24.23
N GLU A 315 15.73 -11.66 -24.57
CA GLU A 315 14.52 -12.49 -24.43
C GLU A 315 14.35 -13.06 -23.02
N ARG A 316 15.45 -13.32 -22.33
CA ARG A 316 15.50 -13.92 -20.98
C ARG A 316 16.30 -13.04 -20.03
N VAL A 317 16.00 -13.15 -18.74
CA VAL A 317 16.79 -12.49 -17.69
C VAL A 317 18.10 -13.25 -17.52
N THR A 318 19.18 -12.67 -18.04
CA THR A 318 20.58 -13.11 -17.85
C THR A 318 21.31 -12.12 -16.96
N ASN A 319 22.57 -12.40 -16.62
CA ASN A 319 23.34 -11.47 -15.79
C ASN A 319 23.58 -10.14 -16.52
N ASP A 320 23.71 -10.20 -17.83
CA ASP A 320 24.08 -9.19 -18.81
C ASP A 320 22.96 -8.18 -19.12
N ILE A 321 21.79 -8.30 -18.49
CA ILE A 321 20.76 -7.25 -18.58
C ILE A 321 21.20 -5.99 -17.82
N ASP A 322 20.91 -4.83 -18.41
CA ASP A 322 21.16 -3.52 -17.81
C ASP A 322 19.86 -2.78 -17.47
N VAL A 323 18.81 -2.99 -18.28
CA VAL A 323 17.55 -2.25 -18.18
C VAL A 323 16.36 -3.18 -18.28
N VAL A 324 15.42 -3.04 -17.35
CA VAL A 324 14.10 -3.67 -17.42
C VAL A 324 13.08 -2.59 -17.75
N VAL A 325 12.45 -2.69 -18.91
CA VAL A 325 11.29 -1.85 -19.25
C VAL A 325 10.02 -2.55 -18.75
N GLN A 326 9.29 -1.91 -17.86
CA GLN A 326 8.06 -2.43 -17.30
C GLN A 326 6.84 -1.79 -17.96
N GLY A 327 6.03 -2.61 -18.62
CA GLY A 327 4.70 -2.28 -19.11
C GLY A 327 3.64 -2.27 -18.00
N GLY A 328 2.37 -2.10 -18.39
CA GLY A 328 1.24 -2.24 -17.46
C GLY A 328 1.04 -3.68 -16.98
N ARG A 329 0.06 -3.93 -16.11
CA ARG A 329 -0.47 -5.29 -15.86
C ARG A 329 -1.81 -5.46 -16.59
N SER A 330 -2.04 -6.64 -17.17
CA SER A 330 -3.34 -6.99 -17.75
C SER A 330 -4.27 -7.49 -16.62
N PRO A 331 -5.50 -6.97 -16.48
CA PRO A 331 -6.48 -7.45 -15.50
C PRO A 331 -6.89 -8.92 -15.70
N LEU A 332 -6.72 -9.47 -16.90
CA LEU A 332 -7.24 -10.78 -17.31
C LEU A 332 -6.32 -11.97 -17.03
N TYR A 333 -5.11 -11.76 -16.50
CA TYR A 333 -4.11 -12.83 -16.40
C TYR A 333 -3.76 -13.13 -14.94
N ARG A 334 -4.69 -13.77 -14.22
CA ARG A 334 -4.41 -14.53 -12.99
C ARG A 334 -3.76 -15.86 -13.38
N GLY A 335 -2.46 -15.86 -13.66
CA GLY A 335 -1.69 -17.11 -13.82
C GLY A 335 -0.66 -17.08 -14.95
N GLY A 336 0.61 -17.33 -14.59
CA GLY A 336 1.67 -17.73 -15.52
C GLY A 336 2.39 -16.60 -16.26
N HIS A 337 3.65 -16.37 -15.88
CA HIS A 337 4.72 -15.74 -16.69
C HIS A 337 4.85 -14.20 -16.78
N THR A 338 3.80 -13.38 -16.63
CA THR A 338 3.98 -11.90 -16.53
C THR A 338 4.31 -11.47 -15.10
N GLY A 339 5.55 -11.72 -14.71
CA GLY A 339 6.09 -11.41 -13.38
C GLY A 339 7.43 -12.09 -13.15
N THR A 340 7.66 -13.25 -13.79
CA THR A 340 8.90 -14.02 -13.66
C THR A 340 10.14 -13.26 -14.11
N LYS A 341 10.05 -12.48 -15.21
CA LYS A 341 11.17 -11.64 -15.68
C LYS A 341 11.47 -10.49 -14.72
N LEU A 342 10.44 -9.81 -14.22
CA LEU A 342 10.63 -8.74 -13.23
C LEU A 342 11.22 -9.33 -11.94
N ASP A 343 10.63 -10.40 -11.41
CA ASP A 343 11.11 -11.06 -10.20
C ASP A 343 12.53 -11.61 -10.35
N ALA A 344 12.88 -12.18 -11.51
CA ALA A 344 14.24 -12.63 -11.79
C ALA A 344 15.23 -11.45 -11.86
N ALA A 345 14.86 -10.33 -12.48
CA ALA A 345 15.69 -9.14 -12.51
C ALA A 345 15.85 -8.54 -11.10
N ARG A 346 14.78 -8.53 -10.30
CA ARG A 346 14.80 -8.11 -8.89
C ARG A 346 15.74 -8.99 -8.06
N LYS A 347 15.79 -10.30 -8.30
CA LYS A 347 16.77 -11.21 -7.68
C LYS A 347 18.21 -10.88 -8.07
N LEU A 348 18.46 -10.44 -9.31
CA LEU A 348 19.80 -10.00 -9.73
C LEU A 348 20.19 -8.67 -9.07
N ILE A 349 19.25 -7.73 -8.97
CA ILE A 349 19.46 -6.45 -8.24
C ILE A 349 19.80 -6.72 -6.77
N ALA A 350 19.08 -7.62 -6.12
CA ALA A 350 19.37 -8.04 -4.74
C ALA A 350 20.75 -8.71 -4.56
N LYS A 351 21.35 -9.21 -5.65
CA LYS A 351 22.74 -9.71 -5.69
C LYS A 351 23.77 -8.63 -6.03
N GLY A 352 23.37 -7.36 -6.05
CA GLY A 352 24.24 -6.21 -6.33
C GLY A 352 24.43 -5.89 -7.81
N ARG A 353 23.60 -6.42 -8.72
CA ARG A 353 23.67 -6.05 -10.15
C ARG A 353 23.03 -4.67 -10.37
N PRO A 354 23.71 -3.73 -11.05
CA PRO A 354 23.18 -2.39 -11.29
C PRO A 354 22.19 -2.37 -12.45
N ILE A 355 20.98 -2.92 -12.24
CA ILE A 355 19.94 -3.00 -13.26
C ILE A 355 18.92 -1.87 -13.04
N ALA A 356 18.67 -1.05 -14.06
CA ALA A 356 17.68 0.01 -14.01
C ALA A 356 16.29 -0.54 -14.37
N ILE A 357 15.27 -0.27 -13.55
CA ILE A 357 13.87 -0.58 -13.89
C ILE A 357 13.18 0.72 -14.29
N ILE A 358 12.66 0.77 -15.51
CA ILE A 358 12.03 1.97 -16.09
C ILE A 358 10.62 1.68 -16.60
N GLY A 359 9.73 2.66 -16.51
CA GLY A 359 8.39 2.58 -17.11
C GLY A 359 8.38 3.00 -18.59
N GLU A 360 7.26 2.73 -19.28
CA GLU A 360 7.09 3.05 -20.70
C GLU A 360 7.30 4.53 -21.05
N GLY A 361 6.93 5.45 -20.15
CA GLY A 361 7.12 6.89 -20.37
C GLY A 361 8.60 7.28 -20.44
N GLN A 362 9.42 6.73 -19.56
CA GLN A 362 10.86 6.95 -19.59
C GLN A 362 11.51 6.24 -20.77
N PHE A 363 11.10 5.00 -21.07
CA PHE A 363 11.54 4.26 -22.25
C PHE A 363 11.35 5.09 -23.53
N ARG A 364 10.15 5.66 -23.74
CA ARG A 364 9.86 6.55 -24.88
C ARG A 364 10.74 7.79 -24.94
N ARG A 365 11.15 8.34 -23.79
CA ARG A 365 12.07 9.50 -23.75
C ARG A 365 13.46 9.09 -24.23
N LEU A 366 13.96 7.95 -23.74
CA LEU A 366 15.30 7.45 -24.07
C LEU A 366 15.43 7.00 -25.53
N THR A 367 14.35 6.51 -26.13
CA THR A 367 14.34 6.12 -27.55
C THR A 367 14.09 7.28 -28.51
N ARG A 368 13.58 8.42 -28.03
CA ARG A 368 13.43 9.66 -28.82
C ARG A 368 14.70 10.49 -28.88
N ALA A 369 15.58 10.39 -27.87
CA ALA A 369 16.80 11.18 -27.79
C ALA A 369 17.83 10.84 -28.89
N GLY A 370 17.77 9.62 -29.46
CA GLY A 370 18.67 9.17 -30.54
C GLY A 370 18.28 9.63 -31.96
N ARG A 371 17.32 10.55 -32.13
CA ARG A 371 16.88 11.08 -33.44
C ARG A 371 17.57 12.41 -33.84
N ARG A 372 18.82 12.63 -33.41
CA ARG A 372 19.60 13.79 -33.87
C ARG A 372 20.65 13.38 -34.88
#